data_AF-A0A2U3X114-F1
#
_entry.id   AF-A0A2U3X114-F1
#
_cell.length_a   1.000
_cell.length_b   1.000
_cell.length_c   1.000
_cell.angle_alpha   90.00
_cell.angle_beta   90.00
_cell.angle_gamma   90.00
#
_symmetry.space_group_name_H-M   'P 1'
#
loop_
_entity.id
_entity.type
_entity.pdbx_description
1 polymer ?
#
loop_
_entity_poly.entity_id
_entity_poly.type
_entity_poly.pdbx_seq_one_letter_code
_entity_poly.pdbx_strand_id
1 'polypeptide(L)'
;MSEYKRIILLKGLQSIDDYQFSMVKCLLAHDLELTAKMQEEYNKVKIADLMEKKFRGPLCVDKLIDLFKDMEGLGDIVKILKNEKKKVMRQCRVKGKMPMKKRKQDASSTDESTSTMNEALVSVHDIPMSKKKKIKTKQNDGSKRTQPTQAQSHLPGPSVTSTQSTRSYPQTPQMPPPTPASSSSTK
;
A
#
# COMPACT_ATOMS: atom_id res chain seq x y z
N MET A 1 16.76 5.87 4.31
CA MET A 1 15.56 5.14 4.78
C MET A 1 14.59 6.16 5.35
N SER A 2 13.32 6.19 4.95
CA SER A 2 12.35 7.07 5.62
C SER A 2 11.90 6.50 6.96
N GLU A 3 11.36 7.37 7.82
CA GLU A 3 10.70 6.94 9.06
C GLU A 3 9.51 5.99 8.80
N TYR A 4 8.80 6.15 7.67
CA TYR A 4 7.68 5.28 7.31
C TYR A 4 8.14 3.87 6.93
N LYS A 5 9.23 3.74 6.16
CA LYS A 5 9.88 2.43 5.93
C LYS A 5 10.41 1.81 7.23
N ARG A 6 10.94 2.63 8.15
CA ARG A 6 11.40 2.17 9.47
C ARG A 6 10.24 1.63 10.31
N ILE A 7 9.06 2.24 10.25
CA ILE A 7 7.82 1.73 10.85
C ILE A 7 7.43 0.38 10.23
N ILE A 8 7.33 0.30 8.90
CA ILE A 8 6.93 -0.93 8.18
C ILE A 8 7.82 -2.11 8.57
N LEU A 9 9.14 -1.92 8.54
CA LEU A 9 10.08 -3.00 8.86
C LEU A 9 10.06 -3.34 10.35
N LEU A 10 10.37 -2.38 11.24
CA LEU A 10 10.66 -2.66 12.66
C LEU A 10 9.42 -2.73 13.57
N LYS A 11 8.24 -2.37 13.05
CA LYS A 11 6.96 -2.32 13.81
C LYS A 11 5.80 -2.99 13.07
N GLY A 12 6.07 -3.63 11.93
CA GLY A 12 5.13 -4.44 11.17
C GLY A 12 5.75 -5.78 10.78
N LEU A 13 6.51 -5.78 9.69
CA LEU A 13 7.02 -7.00 9.04
C LEU A 13 8.02 -7.81 9.89
N GLN A 14 8.76 -7.18 10.82
CA GLN A 14 9.62 -7.90 11.76
C GLN A 14 8.83 -8.66 12.85
N SER A 15 7.62 -8.20 13.18
CA SER A 15 6.82 -8.72 14.29
C SER A 15 5.87 -9.87 13.90
N ILE A 16 5.83 -10.25 12.63
CA ILE A 16 5.05 -11.37 12.11
C ILE A 16 5.95 -12.56 11.78
N ASP A 17 5.44 -13.78 11.95
CA ASP A 17 6.10 -15.02 11.52
C ASP A 17 6.15 -15.13 9.98
N ASP A 18 6.71 -16.25 9.49
CA ASP A 18 6.97 -16.44 8.06
C ASP A 18 5.77 -17.00 7.28
N TYR A 19 4.76 -17.57 7.95
CA TYR A 19 3.47 -17.91 7.34
C TYR A 19 2.64 -16.64 7.12
N GLN A 20 2.49 -15.82 8.16
CA GLN A 20 1.86 -14.49 8.08
C GLN A 20 2.58 -13.60 7.06
N PHE A 21 3.92 -13.59 7.05
CA PHE A 21 4.68 -12.86 6.03
C PHE A 21 4.48 -13.40 4.61
N SER A 22 4.24 -14.71 4.45
CA SER A 22 3.91 -15.29 3.14
C SER A 22 2.52 -14.90 2.67
N MET A 23 1.51 -14.91 3.55
CA MET A 23 0.19 -14.34 3.25
C MET A 23 0.29 -12.86 2.84
N VAL A 24 1.09 -12.06 3.55
CA VAL A 24 1.34 -10.64 3.25
C VAL A 24 1.97 -10.45 1.86
N LYS A 25 2.90 -11.31 1.45
CA LYS A 25 3.48 -11.28 0.09
C LYS A 25 2.44 -11.59 -0.98
N CYS A 26 1.58 -12.59 -0.77
CA CYS A 26 0.51 -12.93 -1.72
C CYS A 26 -0.54 -11.81 -1.83
N LEU A 27 -0.99 -11.26 -0.69
CA LEU A 27 -2.00 -10.19 -0.64
C LEU A 27 -1.49 -8.86 -1.22
N LEU A 28 -0.19 -8.56 -1.08
CA LEU A 28 0.45 -7.40 -1.71
C LEU A 28 0.92 -7.66 -3.16
N ALA A 29 0.71 -8.85 -3.72
CA ALA A 29 1.31 -9.23 -5.01
C ALA A 29 0.87 -8.33 -6.16
N HIS A 30 -0.43 -7.97 -6.22
CA HIS A 30 -0.95 -7.05 -7.23
C HIS A 30 -0.46 -5.60 -6.99
N ASP A 31 -0.55 -5.11 -5.75
CA ASP A 31 -0.15 -3.75 -5.35
C ASP A 31 1.34 -3.44 -5.57
N LEU A 32 2.19 -4.46 -5.47
CA LEU A 32 3.65 -4.33 -5.57
C LEU A 32 4.22 -4.94 -6.88
N GLU A 33 3.37 -5.52 -7.74
CA GLU A 33 3.75 -6.23 -8.98
C GLU A 33 4.72 -7.42 -8.73
N LEU A 34 4.47 -8.22 -7.67
CA LEU A 34 5.29 -9.38 -7.31
C LEU A 34 4.96 -10.60 -8.17
N THR A 35 5.89 -11.01 -9.04
CA THR A 35 5.86 -12.34 -9.66
C THR A 35 6.05 -13.44 -8.62
N ALA A 36 5.66 -14.69 -8.91
CA ALA A 36 5.82 -15.82 -7.99
C ALA A 36 7.28 -15.97 -7.48
N LYS A 37 8.26 -15.86 -8.38
CA LYS A 37 9.69 -15.87 -8.04
C LYS A 37 10.08 -14.73 -7.09
N MET A 38 9.50 -13.53 -7.24
CA MET A 38 9.73 -12.44 -6.27
C MET A 38 9.11 -12.77 -4.91
N GLN A 39 7.94 -13.42 -4.86
CA GLN A 39 7.30 -13.81 -3.59
C GLN A 39 8.13 -14.85 -2.82
N GLU A 40 8.89 -15.71 -3.50
CA GLU A 40 9.87 -16.60 -2.86
C GLU A 40 11.13 -15.84 -2.40
N GLU A 41 11.78 -15.09 -3.30
CA GLU A 41 13.07 -14.42 -3.04
C GLU A 41 13.00 -13.18 -2.13
N TYR A 42 11.81 -12.62 -1.87
CA TYR A 42 11.68 -11.32 -1.19
C TYR A 42 11.51 -11.49 0.32
N ASN A 43 12.56 -11.13 1.04
CA ASN A 43 12.56 -11.03 2.50
C ASN A 43 11.82 -9.76 3.00
N LYS A 44 11.60 -9.70 4.32
CA LYS A 44 10.91 -8.60 5.03
C LYS A 44 11.50 -7.22 4.71
N VAL A 45 12.79 -7.12 4.40
CA VAL A 45 13.47 -5.88 3.97
C VAL A 45 13.09 -5.50 2.54
N LYS A 46 13.25 -6.42 1.56
CA LYS A 46 12.90 -6.19 0.14
C LYS A 46 11.43 -5.75 -0.03
N ILE A 47 10.50 -6.30 0.75
CA ILE A 47 9.09 -5.87 0.75
C ILE A 47 8.94 -4.46 1.34
N ALA A 48 9.58 -4.13 2.46
CA ALA A 48 9.55 -2.77 3.02
C ALA A 48 10.12 -1.71 2.05
N ASP A 49 11.20 -2.04 1.33
CA ASP A 49 11.76 -1.23 0.25
C ASP A 49 10.77 -0.98 -0.89
N LEU A 50 10.01 -2.00 -1.30
CA LEU A 50 9.06 -1.89 -2.40
C LEU A 50 7.78 -1.16 -2.00
N MET A 51 7.30 -1.35 -0.76
CA MET A 51 6.19 -0.57 -0.20
C MET A 51 6.53 0.93 -0.10
N GLU A 52 7.75 1.30 0.30
CA GLU A 52 8.23 2.71 0.31
C GLU A 52 8.24 3.33 -1.10
N LYS A 53 8.59 2.54 -2.12
CA LYS A 53 8.66 2.97 -3.53
C LYS A 53 7.27 3.14 -4.16
N LYS A 54 6.36 2.18 -3.95
CA LYS A 54 4.99 2.18 -4.51
C LYS A 54 4.09 3.18 -3.77
N PHE A 55 4.10 3.20 -2.44
CA PHE A 55 3.20 4.02 -1.62
C PHE A 55 3.97 5.12 -0.86
N ARG A 56 3.96 6.34 -1.40
CA ARG A 56 4.80 7.42 -0.87
C ARG A 56 4.33 7.93 0.51
N GLY A 57 5.29 8.17 1.40
CA GLY A 57 5.06 8.84 2.69
C GLY A 57 4.21 8.00 3.65
N PRO A 58 3.18 8.57 4.31
CA PRO A 58 2.38 7.82 5.28
C PRO A 58 1.54 6.68 4.66
N LEU A 59 1.30 6.71 3.34
CA LEU A 59 0.40 5.79 2.65
C LEU A 59 0.90 4.33 2.67
N CYS A 60 2.21 4.08 2.71
CA CYS A 60 2.73 2.73 2.84
C CYS A 60 2.40 2.10 4.20
N VAL A 61 2.32 2.92 5.25
CA VAL A 61 1.92 2.46 6.59
C VAL A 61 0.42 2.24 6.65
N ASP A 62 -0.39 3.06 5.97
CA ASP A 62 -1.84 2.84 5.86
C ASP A 62 -2.16 1.52 5.13
N LYS A 63 -1.53 1.26 3.98
CA LYS A 63 -1.71 0.00 3.24
C LYS A 63 -1.38 -1.23 4.10
N LEU A 64 -0.34 -1.16 4.94
CA LEU A 64 0.01 -2.23 5.89
C LEU A 64 -0.99 -2.33 7.06
N ILE A 65 -1.45 -1.20 7.60
CA ILE A 65 -2.48 -1.13 8.64
C ILE A 65 -3.80 -1.74 8.15
N ASP A 66 -4.17 -1.48 6.90
CA ASP A 66 -5.40 -1.98 6.30
C ASP A 66 -5.32 -3.49 6.10
N LEU A 67 -4.23 -3.97 5.47
CA LEU A 67 -3.93 -5.40 5.30
C LEU A 67 -3.99 -6.19 6.61
N PHE A 68 -3.41 -5.66 7.69
CA PHE A 68 -3.36 -6.35 8.99
C PHE A 68 -4.68 -6.30 9.79
N LYS A 69 -5.77 -5.67 9.29
CA LYS A 69 -7.10 -5.80 9.92
C LYS A 69 -7.76 -7.12 9.59
N ASP A 70 -7.53 -7.61 8.37
CA ASP A 70 -8.22 -8.76 7.79
C ASP A 70 -7.49 -10.09 8.13
N MET A 71 -6.46 -10.00 8.99
CA MET A 71 -5.60 -11.10 9.42
C MET A 71 -5.71 -11.29 10.94
N GLU A 72 -5.96 -12.51 11.38
CA GLU A 72 -6.07 -12.84 12.79
C GLU A 72 -4.73 -12.66 13.54
N GLY A 73 -4.79 -12.37 14.85
CA GLY A 73 -3.62 -12.16 15.70
C GLY A 73 -2.87 -10.82 15.52
N LEU A 74 -2.97 -10.15 14.37
CA LEU A 74 -2.17 -8.94 14.06
C LEU A 74 -2.72 -7.64 14.73
N GLY A 75 -3.78 -7.73 15.52
CA GLY A 75 -4.51 -6.59 16.08
C GLY A 75 -3.67 -5.64 16.93
N ASP A 76 -2.68 -6.12 17.69
CA ASP A 76 -1.78 -5.26 18.46
C ASP A 76 -0.72 -4.59 17.59
N ILE A 77 -0.26 -5.26 16.52
CA ILE A 77 0.65 -4.68 15.53
C ILE A 77 -0.07 -3.52 14.81
N VAL A 78 -1.35 -3.68 14.47
CA VAL A 78 -2.21 -2.60 13.95
C VAL A 78 -2.29 -1.40 14.92
N LYS A 79 -2.41 -1.62 16.24
CA LYS A 79 -2.41 -0.54 17.25
C LYS A 79 -1.04 0.18 17.27
N ILE A 80 0.06 -0.55 17.22
CA ILE A 80 1.43 -0.02 17.20
C ILE A 80 1.66 0.83 15.94
N LEU A 81 1.38 0.29 14.75
CA LEU A 81 1.54 1.00 13.46
C LEU A 81 0.74 2.31 13.43
N LYS A 82 -0.53 2.29 13.89
CA LYS A 82 -1.39 3.49 14.00
C LYS A 82 -0.79 4.54 14.94
N ASN A 83 -0.12 4.13 16.01
CA ASN A 83 0.48 5.04 16.99
C ASN A 83 1.83 5.61 16.50
N GLU A 84 2.70 4.80 15.90
CA GLU A 84 3.98 5.28 15.35
C GLU A 84 3.77 6.21 14.14
N LYS A 85 2.80 5.93 13.25
CA LYS A 85 2.39 6.87 12.19
C LYS A 85 2.02 8.24 12.78
N LYS A 86 1.23 8.28 13.86
CA LYS A 86 0.85 9.53 14.54
C LYS A 86 2.06 10.25 15.15
N LYS A 87 3.03 9.53 15.73
CA LYS A 87 4.27 10.12 16.27
C LYS A 87 5.11 10.77 15.16
N VAL A 88 5.39 10.05 14.07
CA VAL A 88 6.18 10.55 12.94
C VAL A 88 5.50 11.77 12.30
N MET A 89 4.19 11.69 12.04
CA MET A 89 3.42 12.80 11.47
C MET A 89 3.47 14.07 12.36
N ARG A 90 3.46 13.93 13.69
CA ARG A 90 3.67 15.05 14.63
C ARG A 90 5.09 15.61 14.52
N GLN A 91 6.12 14.77 14.52
CA GLN A 91 7.52 15.22 14.39
C GLN A 91 7.78 15.96 13.08
N CYS A 92 7.23 15.48 11.94
CA CYS A 92 7.34 16.18 10.66
C CYS A 92 6.74 17.59 10.70
N ARG A 93 5.60 17.79 11.39
CA ARG A 93 4.96 19.12 11.54
C ARG A 93 5.77 20.06 12.45
N VAL A 94 6.49 19.54 13.44
CA VAL A 94 7.42 20.33 14.26
C VAL A 94 8.65 20.70 13.44
N LYS A 95 9.31 19.73 12.80
CA LYS A 95 10.56 19.96 12.05
C LYS A 95 10.37 20.79 10.77
N GLY A 96 9.16 20.77 10.20
CA GLY A 96 8.76 21.66 9.10
C GLY A 96 8.53 23.12 9.51
N LYS A 97 8.34 23.41 10.81
CA LYS A 97 8.36 24.78 11.35
C LYS A 97 9.78 25.21 11.71
N MET A 98 10.66 25.31 10.71
CA MET A 98 11.83 26.19 10.88
C MET A 98 11.34 27.64 11.01
N PRO A 99 11.75 28.39 12.03
CA PRO A 99 11.62 29.84 11.99
C PRO A 99 12.56 30.35 10.90
N MET A 100 12.01 30.92 9.82
CA MET A 100 12.83 31.78 8.96
C MET A 100 13.33 32.92 9.84
N LYS A 101 14.65 32.98 10.06
CA LYS A 101 15.28 34.14 10.70
C LYS A 101 14.89 35.36 9.88
N LYS A 102 14.05 36.23 10.44
CA LYS A 102 13.98 37.63 9.99
C LYS A 102 15.38 38.21 10.17
N ARG A 103 16.18 38.27 9.10
CA ARG A 103 17.29 39.20 9.06
C ARG A 103 16.67 40.58 9.20
N LYS A 104 16.93 41.26 10.32
CA LYS A 104 16.81 42.70 10.36
C LYS A 104 17.87 43.23 9.39
N GLN A 105 17.43 43.83 8.30
CA GLN A 105 18.18 44.88 7.64
C GLN A 105 17.54 46.18 8.13
N ASP A 106 18.15 46.74 9.18
CA ASP A 106 17.89 48.12 9.56
C ASP A 106 18.73 49.04 8.65
N ALA A 107 18.26 50.27 8.42
CA ALA A 107 18.90 51.37 7.65
C ALA A 107 19.07 51.21 6.11
N SER A 108 18.13 51.83 5.36
CA SER A 108 18.33 52.76 4.21
C SER A 108 17.02 52.78 3.39
N SER A 109 16.17 53.80 3.52
CA SER A 109 16.22 55.07 2.76
C SER A 109 16.12 54.91 1.24
N THR A 110 14.93 55.27 0.72
CA THR A 110 14.68 56.27 -0.36
C THR A 110 15.94 56.79 -1.07
N ASP A 111 16.08 56.74 -2.42
CA ASP A 111 15.29 57.53 -3.39
C ASP A 111 15.26 56.94 -4.85
N GLU A 112 15.25 57.76 -5.92
CA GLU A 112 14.74 57.47 -7.29
C GLU A 112 15.68 56.89 -8.40
N SER A 113 15.00 56.20 -9.34
CA SER A 113 15.05 56.21 -10.82
C SER A 113 16.29 56.54 -11.70
N THR A 114 16.46 55.72 -12.77
CA THR A 114 17.09 56.00 -14.10
C THR A 114 18.60 56.31 -14.12
N SER A 115 19.39 56.13 -15.19
CA SER A 115 19.22 55.75 -16.62
C SER A 115 20.55 55.10 -17.13
N THR A 116 20.86 54.71 -18.38
CA THR A 116 20.24 54.77 -19.74
C THR A 116 20.78 53.60 -20.62
N MET A 117 20.92 53.79 -21.95
CA MET A 117 21.40 52.89 -23.01
C MET A 117 22.89 52.48 -22.89
N ASN A 118 23.23 51.18 -22.96
CA ASN A 118 23.67 50.37 -24.14
C ASN A 118 25.21 50.49 -24.41
N GLU A 119 25.88 49.74 -25.31
CA GLU A 119 25.44 48.80 -26.38
C GLU A 119 25.35 47.32 -25.88
N ALA A 120 25.94 46.23 -26.42
CA ALA A 120 26.90 46.01 -27.51
C ALA A 120 26.78 44.58 -28.13
N LEU A 121 27.32 44.42 -29.35
CA LEU A 121 27.42 43.16 -30.12
C LEU A 121 28.73 42.41 -29.82
N VAL A 122 28.85 41.07 -29.91
CA VAL A 122 27.93 40.04 -30.45
C VAL A 122 27.67 38.97 -29.34
N SER A 123 27.27 37.69 -29.50
CA SER A 123 27.35 36.69 -30.60
C SER A 123 26.23 35.63 -30.50
N VAL A 124 26.25 34.63 -31.39
CA VAL A 124 25.09 33.81 -31.79
C VAL A 124 25.22 32.32 -31.43
N HIS A 125 24.19 31.76 -30.78
CA HIS A 125 23.68 30.41 -31.10
C HIS A 125 22.22 30.25 -30.59
N ASP A 126 21.31 29.87 -31.49
CA ASP A 126 19.86 29.95 -31.26
C ASP A 126 19.20 28.66 -30.72
N ILE A 127 18.54 28.80 -29.57
CA ILE A 127 17.06 28.88 -29.46
C ILE A 127 16.26 27.96 -30.43
N PRO A 128 15.32 27.12 -29.91
CA PRO A 128 14.14 27.66 -29.22
C PRO A 128 13.58 26.92 -27.99
N MET A 129 13.11 27.71 -27.03
CA MET A 129 12.14 27.30 -26.01
C MET A 129 10.77 26.96 -26.62
N SER A 130 9.95 26.16 -25.93
CA SER A 130 8.51 26.06 -26.23
C SER A 130 7.59 26.01 -24.99
N LYS A 131 7.16 27.22 -24.59
CA LYS A 131 5.79 27.58 -24.19
C LYS A 131 5.07 26.69 -23.16
N LYS A 132 5.20 27.08 -21.88
CA LYS A 132 4.37 26.70 -20.72
C LYS A 132 2.85 26.84 -21.01
N LYS A 133 2.17 25.73 -21.33
CA LYS A 133 0.74 25.75 -21.71
C LYS A 133 -0.18 25.84 -20.48
N LYS A 134 -0.82 27.00 -20.30
CA LYS A 134 -1.87 27.26 -19.30
C LYS A 134 -3.13 26.45 -19.64
N ILE A 135 -3.41 25.39 -18.89
CA ILE A 135 -4.68 24.64 -19.03
C ILE A 135 -5.83 25.50 -18.47
N LYS A 136 -6.88 25.65 -19.25
CA LYS A 136 -8.03 26.53 -18.99
C LYS A 136 -9.15 25.72 -18.36
N THR A 137 -9.63 26.13 -17.19
CA THR A 137 -10.82 25.54 -16.55
C THR A 137 -12.02 25.59 -17.50
N LYS A 138 -12.67 24.45 -17.72
CA LYS A 138 -14.08 24.42 -18.12
C LYS A 138 -14.90 24.01 -16.90
N GLN A 139 -15.89 24.83 -16.55
CA GLN A 139 -17.05 24.33 -15.82
C GLN A 139 -17.81 23.38 -16.75
N ASN A 140 -18.55 22.44 -16.16
CA ASN A 140 -19.76 21.95 -16.78
C ASN A 140 -20.88 22.04 -15.74
N ASP A 141 -22.08 22.38 -16.17
CA ASP A 141 -23.22 22.68 -15.32
C ASP A 141 -24.18 21.48 -15.21
N GLY A 142 -25.09 21.52 -14.24
CA GLY A 142 -26.41 20.88 -14.35
C GLY A 142 -26.46 19.37 -14.61
N SER A 143 -26.32 18.56 -13.55
CA SER A 143 -27.05 17.29 -13.46
C SER A 143 -27.78 17.19 -12.12
N LYS A 144 -29.01 16.67 -12.15
CA LYS A 144 -30.01 16.88 -11.09
C LYS A 144 -29.96 15.76 -10.04
N ARG A 145 -30.30 16.10 -8.79
CA ARG A 145 -30.33 15.22 -7.61
C ARG A 145 -31.77 14.78 -7.28
N THR A 146 -31.90 13.67 -6.54
CA THR A 146 -33.09 12.95 -6.04
C THR A 146 -33.59 11.84 -6.98
N GLN A 147 -34.00 10.65 -6.50
CA GLN A 147 -33.85 9.99 -5.18
C GLN A 147 -33.87 8.46 -5.39
N PRO A 148 -33.38 7.61 -4.45
CA PRO A 148 -33.50 6.16 -4.55
C PRO A 148 -34.80 5.65 -3.91
N THR A 149 -35.79 5.26 -4.73
CA THR A 149 -37.05 4.69 -4.20
C THR A 149 -36.93 3.18 -3.94
N GLN A 150 -37.14 2.83 -2.68
CA GLN A 150 -37.35 1.51 -2.09
C GLN A 150 -38.10 0.50 -2.99
N ALA A 151 -37.38 -0.53 -3.48
CA ALA A 151 -37.97 -1.71 -4.09
C ALA A 151 -38.10 -2.83 -3.03
N GLN A 152 -39.23 -2.87 -2.34
CA GLN A 152 -39.49 -3.81 -1.25
C GLN A 152 -40.08 -5.14 -1.79
N SER A 153 -39.22 -6.02 -2.30
CA SER A 153 -39.65 -7.39 -2.64
C SER A 153 -39.80 -8.22 -1.36
N HIS A 154 -41.03 -8.45 -0.94
CA HIS A 154 -41.36 -9.28 0.22
C HIS A 154 -40.93 -10.74 -0.02
N LEU A 155 -40.33 -11.35 1.00
CA LEU A 155 -40.20 -12.81 1.12
C LEU A 155 -41.48 -13.38 1.74
N PRO A 156 -42.20 -14.28 1.05
CA PRO A 156 -43.08 -15.24 1.70
C PRO A 156 -42.25 -16.28 2.47
N GLY A 157 -42.84 -16.83 3.53
CA GLY A 157 -42.17 -17.75 4.46
C GLY A 157 -41.99 -19.19 3.97
N PRO A 158 -41.53 -20.09 4.86
CA PRO A 158 -40.98 -21.40 4.50
C PRO A 158 -42.05 -22.51 4.37
N SER A 159 -41.69 -23.60 3.68
CA SER A 159 -42.21 -24.93 3.99
C SER A 159 -41.21 -26.03 3.63
N VAL A 160 -41.16 -27.02 4.51
CA VAL A 160 -40.36 -28.25 4.45
C VAL A 160 -40.69 -29.14 3.24
N THR A 161 -39.71 -29.91 2.77
CA THR A 161 -39.75 -31.40 2.84
C THR A 161 -38.34 -31.99 2.59
N SER A 162 -38.09 -33.14 3.21
CA SER A 162 -36.84 -33.90 3.18
C SER A 162 -36.42 -34.40 1.80
N THR A 163 -35.11 -34.46 1.54
CA THR A 163 -34.44 -35.67 1.02
C THR A 163 -32.98 -35.66 1.48
N GLN A 164 -32.48 -36.78 2.03
CA GLN A 164 -31.07 -36.96 2.34
C GLN A 164 -30.32 -37.43 1.09
N SER A 165 -29.25 -36.73 0.68
CA SER A 165 -28.28 -37.23 -0.30
C SER A 165 -26.98 -37.62 0.40
N THR A 166 -26.60 -38.89 0.25
CA THR A 166 -25.53 -39.53 1.02
C THR A 166 -24.15 -38.91 0.79
N ARG A 167 -23.43 -38.71 1.89
CA ARG A 167 -22.03 -38.27 1.99
C ARG A 167 -21.06 -39.29 1.35
N SER A 168 -20.76 -39.14 0.07
CA SER A 168 -19.71 -39.91 -0.61
C SER A 168 -18.32 -39.37 -0.27
N TYR A 169 -17.71 -39.94 0.77
CA TYR A 169 -16.26 -39.83 0.95
C TYR A 169 -15.52 -40.51 -0.23
N PRO A 170 -14.43 -39.94 -0.75
CA PRO A 170 -13.48 -40.71 -1.57
C PRO A 170 -12.85 -41.79 -0.69
N GLN A 171 -13.08 -43.05 -1.06
CA GLN A 171 -12.69 -44.21 -0.25
C GLN A 171 -11.19 -44.49 -0.41
N THR A 172 -10.48 -44.63 0.71
CA THR A 172 -9.04 -44.93 0.71
C THR A 172 -8.78 -46.29 0.06
N PRO A 173 -7.83 -46.42 -0.91
CA PRO A 173 -7.44 -47.73 -1.43
C PRO A 173 -6.86 -48.60 -0.31
N GLN A 174 -7.48 -49.76 -0.06
CA GLN A 174 -6.88 -50.76 0.84
C GLN A 174 -5.77 -51.53 0.12
N MET A 175 -4.65 -51.73 0.80
CA MET A 175 -3.65 -52.72 0.38
C MET A 175 -4.22 -54.14 0.52
N PRO A 176 -3.84 -55.09 -0.35
CA PRO A 176 -4.11 -56.50 -0.13
C PRO A 176 -3.34 -57.02 1.12
N PRO A 177 -3.84 -58.07 1.79
CA PRO A 177 -3.15 -58.68 2.92
C PRO A 177 -1.83 -59.37 2.50
N PRO A 178 -0.84 -59.50 3.40
CA PRO A 178 0.41 -60.18 3.11
C PRO A 178 0.19 -61.69 2.94
N THR A 179 0.81 -62.27 1.90
CA THR A 179 0.82 -63.71 1.63
C THR A 179 1.52 -64.48 2.76
N PRO A 180 0.98 -65.61 3.25
CA PRO A 180 1.71 -66.46 4.20
C PRO A 180 2.96 -67.06 3.55
N ALA A 181 4.08 -67.06 4.29
CA ALA A 181 5.35 -67.60 3.80
C ALA A 181 5.38 -69.14 3.91
N SER A 182 5.49 -69.83 2.77
CA SER A 182 5.65 -71.28 2.73
C SER A 182 7.08 -71.70 3.11
N SER A 183 7.29 -72.02 4.39
CA SER A 183 8.50 -72.72 4.85
C SER A 183 8.49 -74.18 4.38
N SER A 184 9.00 -74.44 3.17
CA SER A 184 9.29 -75.82 2.73
C SER A 184 10.64 -76.26 3.28
N SER A 185 10.66 -77.36 4.03
CA SER A 185 11.89 -77.99 4.52
C SER A 185 12.44 -78.96 3.49
N THR A 186 13.75 -78.95 3.28
CA THR A 186 14.48 -80.04 2.60
C THR A 186 15.62 -80.53 3.48
N LYS A 187 15.65 -81.86 3.62
CA LYS A 187 16.57 -82.69 4.40
C LYS A 187 17.92 -82.87 3.71
#